data_AF-A0A971EQ94-F1
#
_entry.id   AF-A0A971EQ94-F1
#
_cell.length_a   1.000
_cell.length_b   1.000
_cell.length_c   1.000
_cell.angle_alpha   90.00
_cell.angle_beta   90.00
_cell.angle_gamma   90.00
#
_symmetry.space_group_name_H-M   'P 1'
#
loop_
_entity.id
_entity.type
_entity.pdbx_description
1 polymer ?
#
loop_
_entity_poly.entity_id
_entity_poly.type
_entity_poly.pdbx_seq_one_letter_code
_entity_poly.pdbx_strand_id
1 'polypeptide(L)'
;MKSSGICEMCGHQVGVRQKAHIVAEGKKGGNNLLMLCPTCHIMFDTHVKPKVFRALLEAGVAEMPVSWEKSIYQQAAEASAQSKKQKEKSPNLQGKGTE
;
A
#
# COMPACT_ATOMS: atom_id res chain seq x y z
N MET A 1 -7.77 23.06 -4.78
CA MET A 1 -8.41 22.41 -5.94
C MET A 1 -8.83 21.01 -5.52
N LYS A 2 -10.14 20.68 -5.55
CA LYS A 2 -10.60 19.30 -5.29
C LYS A 2 -10.09 18.44 -6.45
N SER A 3 -9.23 17.46 -6.17
CA SER A 3 -8.55 16.63 -7.17
C SER A 3 -9.50 15.58 -7.76
N SER A 4 -10.59 16.02 -8.40
CA SER A 4 -11.52 15.12 -9.09
C SER A 4 -10.81 14.39 -10.23
N GLY A 5 -11.24 13.17 -10.51
CA GLY A 5 -10.74 12.38 -11.62
C GLY A 5 -11.41 11.02 -11.73
N ILE A 6 -11.12 10.32 -12.82
CA ILE A 6 -11.67 9.01 -13.13
C ILE A 6 -10.84 7.93 -12.44
N CYS A 7 -11.50 6.95 -11.83
CA CYS A 7 -10.85 5.74 -11.34
C CYS A 7 -10.44 4.86 -12.54
N GLU A 8 -9.16 4.52 -12.64
CA GLU A 8 -8.62 3.75 -13.78
C GLU A 8 -9.04 2.27 -13.77
N MET A 9 -9.61 1.76 -12.68
CA MET A 9 -10.08 0.38 -12.58
C MET A 9 -11.59 0.23 -12.81
N CYS A 10 -12.42 1.19 -12.38
CA CYS A 10 -13.88 1.09 -12.51
C CYS A 10 -14.54 2.22 -13.32
N GLY A 11 -13.79 3.22 -13.77
CA GLY A 11 -14.32 4.35 -14.53
C GLY A 11 -15.14 5.36 -13.71
N HIS A 12 -15.39 5.11 -12.43
CA HIS A 12 -16.18 6.04 -11.61
C HIS A 12 -15.44 7.35 -11.36
N GLN A 13 -16.15 8.47 -11.52
CA GLN A 13 -15.61 9.79 -11.21
C GLN A 13 -15.67 10.04 -9.71
N VAL A 14 -14.52 10.33 -9.10
CA VAL A 14 -14.41 10.54 -7.66
C VAL A 14 -13.79 11.87 -7.31
N GLY A 15 -14.30 12.49 -6.24
CA GLY A 15 -13.79 13.76 -5.71
C GLY A 15 -12.47 13.62 -4.93
N VAL A 16 -12.19 12.42 -4.43
CA VAL A 16 -10.96 12.05 -3.71
C VAL A 16 -10.40 10.77 -4.32
N ARG A 17 -9.11 10.80 -4.70
CA ARG A 17 -8.39 9.66 -5.28
C ARG A 17 -7.27 9.23 -4.34
N GLN A 18 -7.07 7.92 -4.21
CA GLN A 18 -5.89 7.37 -3.55
C GLN A 18 -4.88 6.96 -4.62
N LYS A 19 -3.61 7.30 -4.39
CA LYS A 19 -2.47 6.98 -5.27
C LYS A 19 -1.54 6.10 -4.48
N ALA A 20 -1.43 4.81 -4.80
CA ALA A 20 -0.48 4.00 -4.03
C ALA A 20 0.16 2.81 -4.74
N HIS A 21 -0.11 2.48 -6.01
CA HIS A 21 0.51 1.29 -6.61
C HIS A 21 0.84 1.58 -8.08
N ILE A 22 2.07 1.37 -8.56
CA ILE A 22 2.62 0.08 -9.01
C ILE A 22 4.11 -0.09 -8.62
N VAL A 23 4.85 0.99 -8.32
CA VAL A 23 6.21 0.94 -7.78
C VAL A 23 6.39 2.11 -6.81
N ALA A 24 6.52 1.81 -5.49
CA ALA A 24 6.72 2.84 -4.47
C ALA A 24 8.18 3.35 -4.42
N GLU A 25 9.12 2.61 -5.04
CA GLU A 25 10.52 2.99 -5.14
C GLU A 25 10.75 3.79 -6.43
N GLY A 26 10.52 5.11 -6.38
CA GLY A 26 10.78 5.98 -7.52
C GLY A 26 10.06 7.32 -7.50
N LYS A 27 10.18 8.06 -8.61
CA LYS A 27 9.48 9.34 -8.79
C LYS A 27 7.97 9.12 -8.66
N LYS A 28 7.32 9.95 -7.83
CA LYS A 28 5.86 9.99 -7.61
C LYS A 28 5.12 10.58 -8.82
N GLY A 29 5.35 10.03 -10.01
CA GLY A 29 4.79 10.47 -11.29
C GLY A 29 5.06 9.45 -12.40
N GLY A 30 4.20 9.45 -13.44
CA GLY A 30 4.37 8.63 -14.64
C GLY A 30 3.54 7.33 -14.66
N ASN A 31 3.93 6.41 -15.55
CA ASN A 31 3.25 5.15 -15.87
C ASN A 31 3.14 4.15 -14.69
N ASN A 32 3.73 4.52 -13.56
CA ASN A 32 3.87 3.74 -12.33
C ASN A 32 2.87 4.17 -11.24
N LEU A 33 1.92 5.07 -11.57
CA LEU A 33 0.84 5.48 -10.68
C LEU A 33 -0.52 5.02 -11.22
N LEU A 34 -1.25 4.24 -10.41
CA LEU A 34 -2.69 4.01 -10.59
C LEU A 34 -3.52 5.01 -9.77
N MET A 35 -4.43 5.69 -10.45
CA MET A 35 -5.41 6.60 -9.89
C MET A 35 -6.72 5.84 -9.58
N LEU A 36 -6.89 5.43 -8.32
CA LEU A 36 -8.03 4.59 -7.92
C LEU A 36 -8.97 5.31 -6.94
N CYS A 37 -10.26 4.96 -7.00
CA CYS A 37 -11.18 5.27 -5.91
C CYS A 37 -10.86 4.39 -4.67
N PRO A 38 -11.29 4.78 -3.46
CA PRO A 38 -10.97 4.03 -2.24
C PRO A 38 -11.36 2.55 -2.31
N THR A 39 -12.53 2.22 -2.85
CA THR A 39 -12.96 0.83 -3.02
C THR A 39 -12.06 0.06 -3.98
N CYS A 40 -11.73 0.66 -5.13
CA CYS A 40 -10.86 0.06 -6.12
C CYS A 40 -9.43 -0.12 -5.60
N HIS A 41 -8.95 0.82 -4.81
CA HIS A 41 -7.66 0.72 -4.14
C HIS A 41 -7.59 -0.51 -3.24
N ILE A 42 -8.57 -0.70 -2.34
CA ILE A 42 -8.63 -1.85 -1.45
C ILE A 42 -8.70 -3.15 -2.28
N MET A 43 -9.62 -3.22 -3.24
CA MET A 43 -9.78 -4.41 -4.10
C MET A 43 -8.50 -4.76 -4.87
N PHE A 44 -7.79 -3.75 -5.36
CA PHE A 44 -6.53 -3.94 -6.05
C PHE A 44 -5.52 -4.61 -5.13
N ASP A 45 -5.28 -4.04 -3.95
CA ASP A 45 -4.28 -4.54 -3.01
C ASP A 45 -4.59 -5.91 -2.40
N THR A 46 -5.86 -6.20 -2.16
CA THR A 46 -6.27 -7.42 -1.44
C THR A 46 -6.50 -8.60 -2.37
N HIS A 47 -6.91 -8.36 -3.61
CA HIS A 47 -7.31 -9.42 -4.53
C HIS A 47 -6.56 -9.41 -5.86
N VAL A 48 -6.38 -8.24 -6.49
CA VAL A 48 -5.79 -8.18 -7.84
C VAL A 48 -4.28 -8.35 -7.78
N LYS A 49 -3.61 -7.56 -6.94
CA LYS A 49 -2.15 -7.52 -6.81
C LYS A 49 -1.55 -8.90 -6.49
N PRO A 50 -2.06 -9.71 -5.54
CA PRO A 50 -1.54 -11.06 -5.29
C PRO A 50 -1.73 -12.02 -6.47
N LYS A 51 -2.85 -11.90 -7.21
CA LYS A 51 -3.11 -12.74 -8.40
C LYS A 51 -2.17 -12.39 -9.54
N VAL A 52 -1.94 -11.10 -9.78
CA VAL A 52 -0.99 -10.63 -10.81
C VAL A 52 0.43 -11.06 -10.46
N PHE A 53 0.84 -10.90 -9.20
CA PHE A 53 2.14 -11.37 -8.74
C PHE A 53 2.33 -12.87 -9.00
N ARG A 54 1.36 -13.70 -8.62
CA ARG A 54 1.42 -15.14 -8.88
C ARG A 54 1.50 -15.47 -10.38
N ALA A 55 0.67 -14.82 -11.20
CA ALA A 55 0.67 -15.04 -12.65
C ALA A 55 2.03 -14.66 -13.29
N LEU A 56 2.66 -13.58 -12.83
CA LEU A 56 3.97 -13.16 -13.31
C LEU A 56 5.09 -14.11 -12.86
N LEU A 57 5.03 -14.64 -11.64
CA LEU A 57 5.96 -15.70 -11.19
C LEU A 57 5.82 -16.96 -12.06
N GLU A 58 4.58 -17.41 -12.31
CA GLU A 58 4.29 -18.58 -13.15
C GLU A 58 4.75 -18.37 -14.60
N ALA A 59 4.74 -17.13 -15.09
CA ALA A 59 5.26 -16.75 -16.40
C ALA A 59 6.81 -16.64 -16.45
N GLY A 60 7.52 -16.88 -15.34
CA GLY A 60 8.98 -16.85 -15.28
C GLY A 60 9.60 -15.45 -15.17
N VAL A 61 8.83 -14.43 -14.74
CA VAL A 61 9.37 -13.08 -14.51
C VAL A 61 10.25 -13.10 -13.27
N ALA A 62 11.56 -12.92 -13.46
CA ALA A 62 12.56 -13.06 -12.39
C ALA A 62 12.66 -11.82 -11.48
N GLU A 63 12.51 -10.61 -12.02
CA GLU A 63 12.67 -9.36 -11.28
C GLU A 63 11.31 -8.75 -10.94
N MET A 64 10.78 -9.12 -9.77
CA MET A 64 9.54 -8.55 -9.26
C MET A 64 9.72 -7.84 -7.92
N PRO A 65 8.94 -6.77 -7.65
CA PRO A 65 9.00 -6.10 -6.37
C PRO A 65 8.61 -7.05 -5.24
N VAL A 66 9.52 -7.26 -4.27
CA VAL A 66 9.27 -8.08 -3.07
C VAL A 66 8.01 -7.63 -2.32
N SER A 67 7.68 -6.33 -2.39
CA SER A 67 6.49 -5.73 -1.79
C SER A 67 5.16 -6.23 -2.39
N TRP A 68 5.17 -7.03 -3.45
CA TRP A 68 3.99 -7.67 -4.05
C TRP A 68 3.76 -9.11 -3.56
N GLU A 69 4.71 -9.69 -2.84
CA GLU A 69 4.56 -11.01 -2.22
C GLU A 69 3.50 -11.00 -1.11
N LYS A 70 3.32 -9.87 -0.44
CA LYS A 70 2.44 -9.71 0.74
C LYS A 70 1.27 -8.78 0.45
N SER A 71 0.11 -9.12 0.99
CA SER A 71 -1.07 -8.24 0.98
C SER A 71 -0.87 -7.03 1.90
N ILE A 72 -1.64 -5.95 1.67
CA ILE A 72 -1.60 -4.77 2.57
C ILE A 72 -1.97 -5.10 4.01
N TYR A 73 -2.82 -6.10 4.25
CA TYR A 73 -3.18 -6.50 5.61
C TYR A 73 -2.04 -7.22 6.30
N GLN A 74 -1.29 -8.06 5.57
CA GLN A 74 -0.06 -8.67 6.10
C GLN A 74 1.00 -7.61 6.38
N GLN A 75 1.19 -6.66 5.45
CA GLN A 75 2.12 -5.54 5.65
C GLN A 75 1.73 -4.69 6.87
N ALA A 76 0.44 -4.36 7.02
CA ALA A 76 -0.08 -3.61 8.16
C ALA A 76 0.05 -4.38 9.48
N ALA A 77 -0.22 -5.70 9.47
CA ALA A 77 -0.05 -6.56 10.64
C ALA A 77 1.42 -6.66 11.07
N GLU A 78 2.34 -6.85 10.11
CA GLU A 78 3.79 -6.89 10.36
C GLU A 78 4.29 -5.55 10.92
N ALA A 79 3.89 -4.43 10.31
CA ALA A 79 4.25 -3.10 10.79
C ALA A 79 3.71 -2.84 12.21
N SER A 80 2.46 -3.23 12.48
CA SER A 80 1.86 -3.11 13.82
C SER A 80 2.60 -3.97 14.86
N ALA A 81 3.01 -5.19 14.49
CA ALA A 81 3.76 -6.08 15.36
C ALA A 81 5.18 -5.57 15.63
N GLN A 82 5.85 -4.98 14.63
CA GLN A 82 7.17 -4.37 14.80
C GLN A 82 7.13 -3.17 15.76
N SER A 83 6.15 -2.28 15.61
CA SER A 83 5.96 -1.13 16.51
C SER A 83 5.73 -1.55 17.96
N LYS A 84 4.97 -2.63 18.20
CA LYS A 84 4.79 -3.19 19.55
C LYS A 84 6.09 -3.73 20.14
N LYS A 85 6.86 -4.51 19.36
CA LYS A 85 8.15 -5.06 19.79
C LYS A 85 9.20 -3.97 20.11
N GLN A 86 9.19 -2.84 19.39
CA GLN A 86 10.06 -1.70 19.70
C GLN A 86 9.68 -1.03 21.02
N LYS A 87 8.37 -0.89 21.30
CA LYS A 87 7.87 -0.33 22.57
C LYS A 87 8.23 -1.21 23.77
N GLU A 88 8.24 -2.53 23.60
CA GLU A 88 8.65 -3.48 24.65
C GLU A 88 10.18 -3.52 24.87
N LYS A 89 10.98 -3.25 23.84
CA LYS A 89 12.46 -3.21 23.93
C LYS A 89 13.02 -1.89 24.45
N SER A 90 12.21 -0.83 24.56
CA SER A 90 12.58 0.43 25.22
C SER A 90 11.73 0.68 26.47
N PRO A 91 11.95 -0.05 27.58
CA PRO A 91 11.26 0.21 28.84
C PRO A 91 11.96 1.38 29.56
N ASN A 92 12.00 2.59 28.99
CA ASN A 92 12.22 3.80 29.78
C ASN A 92 11.89 5.08 29.01
N LEU A 93 10.73 5.66 29.30
CA LEU A 93 10.44 7.09 29.34
C LEU A 93 9.01 7.26 29.87
N GLN A 94 8.82 6.85 31.13
CA GLN A 94 7.75 7.39 31.96
C GLN A 94 8.37 8.47 32.83
N GLY A 95 7.95 9.71 32.62
CA GLY A 95 8.37 10.82 33.48
C GLY A 95 8.03 12.18 32.90
N LYS A 96 6.81 12.65 33.15
CA LYS A 96 6.51 13.74 34.11
C LYS A 96 5.16 14.37 33.75
N GLY A 97 4.22 14.26 34.68
CA GLY A 97 3.15 15.25 34.80
C GLY A 97 3.74 16.57 35.30
N THR A 98 3.21 17.64 34.74
CA THR A 98 3.30 19.06 35.14
C THR A 98 2.30 19.75 34.21
N GLU A 99 1.28 20.50 34.62
CA GLU A 99 0.76 20.99 35.90
C GLU A 99 -0.77 21.13 35.73
#